data_AF-A0A0F9L6K0-F1
#
_entry.id   AF-A0A0F9L6K0-F1
#
_cell.length_a   1.000
_cell.length_b   1.000
_cell.length_c   1.000
_cell.angle_alpha   90.00
_cell.angle_beta   90.00
_cell.angle_gamma   90.00
#
_symmetry.space_group_name_H-M   'P 1'
#
loop_
_entity.id
_entity.type
_entity.pdbx_description
1 polymer ?
#
loop_
_entity_poly.entity_id
_entity_poly.type
_entity_poly.pdbx_seq_one_letter_code
_entity_poly.pdbx_strand_id
1 'polypeptide(L)'
;MAELVYQTWERITGRPWSDARKSGFTTGSYADNIALQKRLLGGWKPYAPKAAAKPKAKAKAKAKARAKPKAKTPGPVPVAPGITAKQWAAMLTEQVRAAKAQELMTRQAQADARRMQEAQLGANPADFVAYELYKRSLQEQGFTPESAARSDLEIQDIFSLALGLEGGESLGTGQFGVELPTTGSISRSE
;
A
#
# COMPACT_ATOMS: atom_id res chain seq x y z
N MET A 1 0.47 0.89 -8.87
CA MET A 1 1.76 0.99 -8.15
C MET A 1 2.23 2.43 -8.21
N ALA A 2 2.63 3.04 -7.10
CA ALA A 2 3.21 4.38 -7.12
C ALA A 2 4.58 4.32 -7.80
N GLU A 3 4.83 5.15 -8.82
CA GLU A 3 6.17 5.26 -9.44
C GLU A 3 7.19 5.68 -8.38
N LEU A 4 8.33 5.01 -8.35
CA LEU A 4 9.45 5.39 -7.50
C LEU A 4 10.14 6.63 -8.08
N VAL A 5 10.73 7.46 -7.21
CA VAL A 5 11.34 8.75 -7.61
C VAL A 5 12.37 8.60 -8.73
N TYR A 6 13.17 7.53 -8.70
CA TYR A 6 14.16 7.24 -9.73
C TYR A 6 13.51 6.95 -11.11
N GLN A 7 12.35 6.27 -11.13
CA GLN A 7 11.59 5.98 -12.35
C GLN A 7 11.00 7.26 -12.93
N THR A 8 10.42 8.10 -12.07
CA THR A 8 9.91 9.42 -12.48
C THR A 8 11.02 10.31 -13.03
N TRP A 9 12.21 10.28 -12.42
CA TRP A 9 13.38 11.01 -12.91
C TRP A 9 13.84 10.53 -14.29
N GLU A 10 14.04 9.23 -14.46
CA GLU A 10 14.47 8.63 -15.72
C GLU A 10 13.45 8.88 -16.84
N ARG A 11 12.15 8.80 -16.53
CA ARG A 11 11.07 9.07 -17.49
C ARG A 11 11.02 10.54 -17.93
N ILE A 12 11.23 11.49 -17.03
CA ILE A 12 11.08 12.93 -17.32
C ILE A 12 12.36 13.54 -17.89
N THR A 13 13.52 13.10 -17.42
CA THR A 13 14.82 13.66 -17.80
C THR A 13 15.58 12.82 -18.81
N GLY A 14 15.23 11.54 -18.96
CA GLY A 14 15.96 10.59 -19.82
C GLY A 14 17.35 10.22 -19.32
N ARG A 15 17.68 10.54 -18.07
CA ARG A 15 19.01 10.36 -17.47
C ARG A 15 18.96 9.41 -16.27
N PRO A 16 20.05 8.67 -16.00
CA PRO A 16 20.10 7.78 -14.84
C PRO A 16 19.96 8.58 -13.54
N TRP A 17 19.36 7.95 -12.52
CA TRP A 17 19.18 8.57 -11.21
C TRP A 17 20.50 9.04 -10.55
N SER A 18 21.62 8.40 -10.88
CA SER A 18 22.94 8.81 -10.39
C SER A 18 23.32 10.24 -10.79
N ASP A 19 22.82 10.75 -11.93
CA ASP A 19 23.03 12.13 -12.35
C ASP A 19 22.27 13.13 -11.47
N ALA A 20 21.13 12.74 -10.89
CA ALA A 20 20.35 13.59 -10.00
C ALA A 20 21.15 13.97 -8.74
N ARG A 21 21.81 12.98 -8.14
CA ARG A 21 22.66 13.16 -6.96
C ARG A 21 23.94 13.92 -7.31
N LYS A 22 24.59 13.59 -8.43
CA LYS A 22 25.79 14.31 -8.91
C LYS A 22 25.52 15.78 -9.22
N SER A 23 24.33 16.09 -9.73
CA SER A 23 23.92 17.45 -10.07
C SER A 23 23.37 18.23 -8.87
N GLY A 24 23.35 17.63 -7.67
CA GLY A 24 22.88 18.27 -6.43
C GLY A 24 21.36 18.46 -6.35
N PHE A 25 20.57 17.74 -7.16
CA PHE A 25 19.10 17.87 -7.13
C PHE A 25 18.45 17.07 -5.99
N THR A 26 19.19 16.13 -5.41
CA THR A 26 18.80 15.38 -4.22
C THR A 26 20.04 15.00 -3.41
N THR A 27 19.90 14.97 -2.08
CA THR A 27 20.90 14.42 -1.16
C THR A 27 20.79 12.90 -1.01
N GLY A 28 19.69 12.31 -1.48
CA GLY A 28 19.29 10.93 -1.23
C GLY A 28 18.37 10.76 -0.03
N SER A 29 18.11 11.82 0.75
CA SER A 29 17.16 11.79 1.86
C SER A 29 15.73 11.56 1.36
N TYR A 30 14.89 10.94 2.19
CA TYR A 30 13.50 10.65 1.84
C TYR A 30 12.70 11.92 1.54
N ALA A 31 12.88 12.96 2.36
CA ALA A 31 12.21 14.25 2.20
C ALA A 31 12.60 14.94 0.87
N ASP A 32 13.90 14.92 0.54
CA ASP A 32 14.39 15.52 -0.71
C ASP A 32 13.90 14.77 -1.94
N ASN A 33 13.85 13.43 -1.86
CA ASN A 33 13.34 12.60 -2.94
C ASN A 33 11.85 12.87 -3.21
N ILE A 34 11.02 13.04 -2.17
CA ILE A 34 9.62 13.41 -2.32
C ILE A 34 9.48 14.82 -2.91
N ALA A 35 10.25 15.79 -2.41
CA ALA A 35 10.21 17.15 -2.92
C ALA A 35 10.61 17.21 -4.41
N LEU A 36 11.63 16.45 -4.79
CA LEU A 36 12.07 16.30 -6.17
C LEU A 36 10.99 15.65 -7.04
N GLN A 37 10.37 14.57 -6.56
CA GLN A 37 9.28 13.90 -7.29
C GLN A 37 8.10 14.84 -7.53
N LYS A 38 7.67 15.60 -6.51
CA LYS A 38 6.59 16.59 -6.63
C LYS A 38 6.95 17.69 -7.65
N ARG A 39 8.20 18.15 -7.67
CA ARG A 39 8.69 19.15 -8.65
C ARG A 39 8.65 18.61 -10.08
N LEU A 40 9.13 17.39 -10.29
CA LEU A 40 9.16 16.74 -11.60
C LEU A 40 7.74 16.51 -12.14
N LEU A 41 6.84 15.98 -11.31
CA LEU A 41 5.42 15.81 -11.66
C LEU A 41 4.72 17.16 -11.90
N GLY A 42 5.15 18.21 -11.21
CA GLY A 42 4.74 19.59 -11.45
C GLY A 42 5.29 20.23 -12.73
N GLY A 43 5.96 19.47 -13.60
CA GLY A 43 6.44 19.92 -14.91
C GLY A 43 7.82 20.59 -14.89
N TRP A 44 8.54 20.54 -13.76
CA TRP A 44 9.90 21.05 -13.69
C TRP A 44 10.87 20.15 -14.48
N LYS A 45 11.62 20.75 -15.40
CA LYS A 45 12.61 20.06 -16.25
C LYS A 45 14.01 20.62 -15.99
N PRO A 46 14.84 19.97 -15.15
CA PRO A 46 16.15 20.50 -14.75
C PRO A 46 17.12 20.73 -15.92
N TYR A 47 16.99 19.93 -16.98
CA TYR A 47 17.82 20.00 -18.17
C TYR A 47 17.07 20.54 -19.39
N ALA A 48 15.93 21.23 -19.20
CA ALA A 48 15.35 21.96 -20.31
C ALA A 48 16.35 23.01 -20.81
N PRO A 49 16.57 23.14 -22.13
CA PRO A 49 17.40 24.21 -22.64
C PRO A 49 16.85 25.53 -22.12
N LYS A 50 17.69 26.29 -21.40
CA LYS A 50 17.35 27.58 -20.82
C LYS A 50 16.73 28.43 -21.93
N ALA A 51 15.43 28.69 -21.85
CA ALA A 51 14.77 29.54 -22.82
C ALA A 51 15.55 30.85 -22.86
N ALA A 52 16.18 31.13 -24.00
CA ALA A 52 16.99 32.32 -24.19
C ALA A 52 16.18 33.52 -23.73
N ALA A 53 16.78 34.35 -22.86
CA ALA A 53 16.20 35.62 -22.46
C ALA A 53 15.74 36.35 -23.74
N LYS A 54 14.46 36.69 -23.82
CA LYS A 54 13.92 37.49 -24.94
C LYS A 54 14.86 38.69 -25.15
N PRO A 55 15.51 38.84 -26.32
CA PRO A 55 16.40 39.96 -26.55
C PRO A 55 15.58 41.25 -26.47
N LYS A 56 16.02 42.21 -25.63
CA LYS A 56 15.55 43.60 -25.72
C LYS A 56 15.71 44.05 -27.17
N ALA A 57 14.62 44.50 -27.77
CA ALA A 57 14.61 45.03 -29.14
C ALA A 57 15.60 46.19 -29.24
N LYS A 58 16.74 45.97 -29.91
CA LYS A 58 17.56 47.04 -30.47
C LYS A 58 17.14 47.29 -31.92
N ALA A 59 17.06 48.57 -32.25
CA ALA A 59 16.54 49.07 -33.49
C ALA A 59 17.33 48.59 -34.72
N LYS A 60 16.55 48.22 -35.75
CA LYS A 60 16.78 48.22 -37.20
C LYS A 60 18.24 48.21 -37.71
N ALA A 61 18.59 47.11 -38.38
CA ALA A 61 19.38 47.14 -39.61
C ALA A 61 18.81 46.11 -40.59
N LYS A 62 18.53 46.55 -41.83
CA LYS A 62 17.94 45.76 -42.91
C LYS A 62 18.94 44.71 -43.43
N ALA A 63 18.52 43.46 -43.57
CA ALA A 63 19.11 42.54 -44.52
C ALA A 63 18.03 41.60 -45.07
N LYS A 64 17.88 41.61 -46.41
CA LYS A 64 16.94 40.77 -47.16
C LYS A 64 17.36 39.29 -47.02
N ALA A 65 16.42 38.44 -46.59
CA ALA A 65 16.57 37.00 -46.66
C ALA A 65 15.33 36.36 -47.32
N ARG A 66 15.61 35.54 -48.33
CA ARG A 66 14.71 34.73 -49.16
C ARG A 66 13.51 34.14 -48.39
N ALA A 67 12.33 34.24 -49.01
CA ALA A 67 11.11 33.59 -48.54
C ALA A 67 11.26 32.06 -48.56
N LYS A 68 11.15 31.44 -47.38
CA LYS A 68 10.76 30.02 -47.25
C LYS A 68 9.22 29.94 -47.27
N PRO A 69 8.62 28.92 -47.90
CA PRO A 69 7.16 28.77 -47.91
C PRO A 69 6.65 28.58 -46.48
N LYS A 70 5.69 29.43 -46.08
CA LYS A 70 5.00 29.32 -44.79
C LYS A 70 4.25 27.99 -44.74
N ALA A 71 4.64 27.10 -43.84
CA ALA A 71 3.77 26.00 -43.44
C ALA A 71 2.46 26.59 -42.90
N LYS A 72 1.32 26.14 -43.44
CA LYS A 72 0.00 26.48 -42.91
C LYS A 72 -0.09 25.89 -41.50
N THR A 73 -0.04 26.74 -40.48
CA THR A 73 -0.48 26.35 -39.14
C THR A 73 -1.95 25.91 -39.23
N PRO A 74 -2.33 24.73 -38.69
CA PRO A 74 -3.74 24.43 -38.48
C PRO A 74 -4.31 25.54 -37.59
N GLY A 75 -5.38 26.19 -38.05
CA GLY A 75 -6.11 27.15 -37.23
C GLY A 75 -6.57 26.49 -35.92
N PRO A 76 -6.83 27.28 -34.86
CA PRO A 76 -7.38 26.74 -33.63
C PRO A 76 -8.67 25.99 -33.98
N VAL A 77 -8.67 24.68 -33.73
CA VAL A 77 -9.88 23.86 -33.87
C VAL A 77 -10.90 24.46 -32.90
N PRO A 78 -12.07 24.92 -33.36
CA PRO A 78 -13.09 25.41 -32.47
C PRO A 78 -13.54 24.24 -31.61
N VAL A 79 -13.09 24.23 -30.35
CA VAL A 79 -13.53 23.26 -29.37
C VAL A 79 -14.96 23.62 -29.03
N ALA A 80 -15.92 23.00 -29.73
CA ALA A 80 -17.34 23.20 -29.47
C ALA A 80 -17.62 22.87 -27.99
N PRO A 81 -18.24 23.80 -27.21
CA PRO A 81 -18.34 23.69 -25.75
C PRO A 81 -19.15 22.48 -25.23
N GLY A 82 -19.72 21.65 -26.11
CA GLY A 82 -20.43 20.41 -25.73
C GLY A 82 -19.63 19.10 -25.92
N ILE A 83 -18.59 19.08 -26.77
CA ILE A 83 -17.79 17.86 -27.02
C ILE A 83 -16.83 17.60 -25.86
N THR A 84 -16.23 18.67 -25.32
CA THR A 84 -15.37 18.59 -24.13
C THR A 84 -16.13 18.19 -22.88
N ALA A 85 -17.36 18.69 -22.66
CA ALA A 85 -18.16 18.31 -21.50
C ALA A 85 -18.46 16.79 -21.48
N LYS A 86 -18.79 16.20 -22.64
CA LYS A 86 -19.00 14.76 -22.77
C LYS A 86 -17.71 13.96 -22.55
N GLN A 87 -16.57 14.44 -23.04
CA GLN A 87 -15.26 13.82 -22.81
C GLN A 87 -14.83 13.87 -21.34
N TRP A 88 -15.06 15.00 -20.67
CA TRP A 88 -14.82 15.15 -19.23
C TRP A 88 -15.73 14.25 -18.40
N ALA A 89 -17.03 14.18 -18.76
CA ALA A 89 -17.96 13.27 -18.11
C ALA A 89 -17.49 11.82 -18.25
N ALA A 90 -17.14 11.38 -19.47
CA ALA A 90 -16.63 10.02 -19.71
C ALA A 90 -15.34 9.73 -18.91
N MET A 91 -14.41 10.70 -18.83
CA MET A 91 -13.20 10.56 -18.04
C MET A 91 -13.51 10.41 -16.54
N LEU A 92 -14.44 11.20 -16.02
CA LEU A 92 -14.88 11.09 -14.62
C LEU A 92 -15.52 9.73 -14.34
N THR A 93 -16.36 9.21 -15.25
CA THR A 93 -16.96 7.89 -15.08
C THR A 93 -15.90 6.79 -15.02
N GLU A 94 -14.88 6.85 -15.87
CA GLU A 94 -13.77 5.90 -15.82
C GLU A 94 -12.93 6.04 -14.55
N GLN A 95 -12.67 7.26 -14.07
CA GLN A 95 -11.98 7.46 -12.78
C GLN A 95 -12.78 6.87 -11.62
N VAL A 96 -14.10 7.08 -11.58
CA VAL A 96 -14.96 6.51 -10.54
C VAL A 96 -14.97 4.98 -10.61
N ARG A 97 -15.01 4.40 -11.82
CA ARG A 97 -14.92 2.95 -12.00
C ARG A 97 -13.58 2.39 -11.53
N ALA A 98 -12.48 3.05 -11.90
CA ALA A 98 -11.13 2.67 -11.48
C ALA A 98 -10.97 2.76 -9.96
N ALA A 99 -11.47 3.84 -9.35
CA ALA A 99 -11.44 4.02 -7.90
C ALA A 99 -12.21 2.91 -7.16
N LYS A 100 -13.41 2.57 -7.63
CA LYS A 100 -14.20 1.45 -7.08
C LYS A 100 -13.50 0.10 -7.24
N ALA A 101 -12.89 -0.16 -8.40
CA ALA A 101 -12.13 -1.39 -8.63
C ALA A 101 -10.93 -1.48 -7.67
N GLN A 102 -10.23 -0.36 -7.45
CA GLN A 102 -9.11 -0.29 -6.52
C GLN A 102 -9.56 -0.48 -5.07
N GLU A 103 -10.73 0.03 -4.69
CA GLU A 103 -11.32 -0.21 -3.37
C GLU A 103 -11.66 -1.70 -3.16
N LEU A 104 -12.24 -2.36 -4.16
CA LEU A 104 -12.50 -3.80 -4.09
C LEU A 104 -11.22 -4.61 -3.96
N MET A 105 -10.20 -4.29 -4.76
CA MET A 105 -8.89 -4.97 -4.69
C MET A 105 -8.22 -4.76 -3.34
N THR A 106 -8.29 -3.56 -2.76
CA THR A 106 -7.72 -3.30 -1.43
C THR A 106 -8.48 -4.02 -0.32
N ARG A 107 -9.81 -4.11 -0.40
CA ARG A 107 -10.61 -4.93 0.53
C ARG A 107 -10.27 -6.41 0.44
N GLN A 108 -10.10 -6.95 -0.77
CA GLN A 108 -9.68 -8.33 -0.98
C GLN A 108 -8.27 -8.59 -0.42
N ALA A 109 -7.30 -7.73 -0.74
CA ALA A 109 -5.95 -7.84 -0.22
C ALA A 109 -5.90 -7.78 1.31
N GLN A 110 -6.73 -6.94 1.94
CA GLN A 110 -6.85 -6.91 3.40
C GLN A 110 -7.46 -8.21 3.96
N ALA A 111 -8.44 -8.80 3.28
CA ALA A 111 -9.02 -10.09 3.68
C ALA A 111 -8.02 -11.24 3.55
N ASP A 112 -7.21 -11.24 2.48
CA ASP A 112 -6.13 -12.22 2.30
C ASP A 112 -5.03 -12.04 3.35
N ALA A 113 -4.67 -10.79 3.68
CA ALA A 113 -3.70 -10.49 4.73
C ALA A 113 -4.17 -11.02 6.10
N ARG A 114 -5.46 -10.86 6.44
CA ARG A 114 -6.02 -11.43 7.68
C ARG A 114 -5.92 -12.94 7.70
N ARG A 115 -6.31 -13.62 6.63
CA ARG A 115 -6.20 -15.09 6.52
C ARG A 115 -4.76 -15.57 6.65
N MET A 116 -3.81 -14.90 6.01
CA MET A 116 -2.39 -15.23 6.16
C MET A 116 -1.89 -15.02 7.58
N GLN A 117 -2.36 -13.97 8.26
CA GLN A 117 -1.99 -13.72 9.66
C GLN A 117 -2.56 -14.78 10.61
N GLU A 118 -3.81 -15.21 10.41
CA GLU A 118 -4.39 -16.35 11.14
C GLU A 118 -3.57 -17.62 10.92
N ALA A 119 -3.21 -17.91 9.67
CA ALA A 119 -2.41 -19.09 9.34
C ALA A 119 -1.00 -19.04 9.96
N GLN A 120 -0.35 -17.88 10.00
CA GLN A 120 0.97 -17.73 10.63
C GLN A 120 0.92 -17.94 12.13
N LEU A 121 -0.07 -17.33 12.81
CA LEU A 121 -0.24 -17.49 14.26
C LEU A 121 -0.69 -18.91 14.64
N GLY A 122 -1.51 -19.56 13.81
CA GLY A 122 -1.92 -20.95 14.01
C GLY A 122 -0.83 -21.98 13.68
N ALA A 123 0.16 -21.64 12.86
CA ALA A 123 1.25 -22.55 12.50
C ALA A 123 2.27 -22.75 13.62
N ASN A 124 2.34 -21.84 14.60
CA ASN A 124 3.26 -21.94 15.72
C ASN A 124 2.52 -22.17 17.05
N PRO A 125 2.67 -23.34 17.69
CA PRO A 125 2.02 -23.61 18.97
C PRO A 125 2.46 -22.67 20.10
N ALA A 126 3.66 -22.08 20.02
CA ALA A 126 4.11 -21.08 21.01
C ALA A 126 3.28 -19.79 20.97
N ASP A 127 2.65 -19.50 19.84
CA ASP A 127 1.83 -18.30 19.62
C ASP A 127 0.33 -18.57 19.84
N PHE A 128 -0.05 -19.71 20.43
CA PHE A 128 -1.44 -20.10 20.65
C PHE A 128 -2.28 -19.03 21.37
N VAL A 129 -1.73 -18.44 22.44
CA VAL A 129 -2.41 -17.37 23.19
C VAL A 129 -2.58 -16.13 22.31
N ALA A 130 -1.56 -15.77 21.54
CA ALA A 130 -1.62 -14.64 20.61
C ALA A 130 -2.64 -14.87 19.48
N TYR A 131 -2.73 -16.10 18.98
CA TYR A 131 -3.74 -16.53 18.00
C TYR A 131 -5.16 -16.39 18.56
N GLU A 132 -5.41 -16.85 19.79
CA GLU A 132 -6.73 -16.74 20.42
C GLU A 132 -7.14 -15.28 20.70
N LEU A 133 -6.20 -14.44 21.17
CA LEU A 133 -6.42 -13.00 21.32
C LEU A 133 -6.71 -12.32 19.98
N TYR A 134 -5.98 -12.70 18.93
CA TYR A 134 -6.20 -12.18 17.60
C TYR A 134 -7.59 -12.55 17.05
N LYS A 135 -8.05 -13.80 17.23
CA LYS A 135 -9.43 -14.20 16.86
C LYS A 135 -10.49 -13.38 17.58
N ARG A 136 -10.31 -13.10 18.88
CA ARG A 136 -11.22 -12.24 19.65
C ARG A 136 -11.25 -10.82 19.07
N SER A 137 -10.09 -10.25 18.76
CA SER A 137 -10.00 -8.93 18.13
C SER A 137 -10.70 -8.86 16.78
N LEU A 138 -10.70 -9.95 16.00
CA LEU A 138 -11.44 -10.04 14.74
C LEU A 138 -12.95 -10.05 14.97
N GLN A 139 -13.44 -10.82 15.95
CA GLN A 139 -14.86 -10.85 16.30
C GLN A 139 -15.36 -9.49 16.78
N GLU A 140 -14.57 -8.79 17.61
CA GLU A 140 -14.88 -7.43 18.08
C GLU A 140 -14.95 -6.41 16.92
N GLN A 141 -14.14 -6.60 15.88
CA GLN A 141 -14.16 -5.79 14.66
C GLN A 141 -15.28 -6.19 13.69
N GLY A 142 -16.09 -7.19 14.02
CA GLY A 142 -17.18 -7.70 13.19
C GLY A 142 -16.73 -8.63 12.05
N PHE A 143 -15.51 -9.16 12.11
CA PHE A 143 -15.01 -10.16 11.17
C PHE A 143 -15.24 -11.58 11.70
N THR A 144 -15.45 -12.53 10.77
CA THR A 144 -15.59 -13.96 11.08
C THR A 144 -14.21 -14.63 11.02
N PRO A 145 -13.64 -15.07 12.16
CA PRO A 145 -12.40 -15.87 12.18
C PRO A 145 -12.61 -17.28 11.61
N GLU A 146 -11.53 -18.01 11.27
CA GLU A 146 -11.63 -19.40 10.78
C GLU A 146 -12.24 -20.38 11.80
N SER A 147 -12.05 -20.11 13.09
CA SER A 147 -12.63 -20.88 14.19
C SER A 147 -13.14 -19.95 15.28
N ALA A 148 -14.07 -20.42 16.11
CA ALA A 148 -14.52 -19.65 17.26
C ALA A 148 -13.33 -19.30 18.18
N ALA A 149 -13.29 -18.05 18.66
CA ALA A 149 -12.37 -17.65 19.71
C ALA A 149 -12.72 -18.39 21.00
N ARG A 150 -11.72 -18.94 21.68
CA ARG A 150 -11.91 -19.58 22.99
C ARG A 150 -12.00 -18.53 24.10
N SER A 151 -12.66 -18.91 25.18
CA SER A 151 -12.74 -18.07 26.37
C SER A 151 -11.41 -18.03 27.11
N ASP A 152 -11.19 -16.99 27.91
CA ASP A 152 -9.95 -16.84 28.68
C ASP A 152 -9.72 -18.01 29.65
N LEU A 153 -10.80 -18.53 30.26
CA LEU A 153 -10.76 -19.71 31.13
C LEU A 153 -10.32 -20.96 30.38
N GLU A 154 -10.86 -21.21 29.18
CA GLU A 154 -10.44 -22.36 28.37
C GLU A 154 -8.97 -22.25 27.93
N ILE A 155 -8.49 -21.03 27.65
CA ILE A 155 -7.08 -20.81 27.28
C ILE A 155 -6.17 -21.08 28.48
N GLN A 156 -6.53 -20.58 29.66
CA GLN A 156 -5.79 -20.82 30.90
C GLN A 156 -5.77 -22.31 31.28
N ASP A 157 -6.89 -23.00 31.13
CA ASP A 157 -7.04 -24.44 31.39
C ASP A 157 -6.11 -25.27 30.47
N ILE A 158 -6.15 -25.03 29.16
CA ILE A 158 -5.29 -25.72 28.18
C ILE A 158 -3.81 -25.43 28.42
N PHE A 159 -3.48 -24.18 28.78
CA PHE A 159 -2.10 -23.81 29.07
C PHE A 159 -1.59 -24.47 30.36
N SER A 160 -2.45 -24.57 31.37
CA SER A 160 -2.12 -25.23 32.65
C SER A 160 -1.94 -26.74 32.46
N LEU A 161 -2.79 -27.36 31.64
CA LEU A 161 -2.66 -28.74 31.18
C LEU A 161 -1.35 -28.97 30.40
N ALA A 162 -1.04 -28.09 29.44
CA ALA A 162 0.15 -28.21 28.59
C ALA A 162 1.47 -28.02 29.35
N LEU A 163 1.47 -27.20 30.41
CA LEU A 163 2.62 -27.02 31.30
C LEU A 163 2.70 -28.05 32.43
N GLY A 164 1.73 -28.96 32.54
CA GLY A 164 1.66 -29.92 33.64
C GLY A 164 1.59 -29.25 35.01
N LEU A 165 1.09 -28.01 35.08
CA LEU A 165 0.91 -27.26 36.33
C LEU A 165 -0.30 -27.73 37.11
N GLU A 166 -1.20 -28.48 36.47
CA GLU A 166 -2.30 -29.19 37.11
C GLU A 166 -1.78 -30.52 37.67
N GLY A 167 -0.98 -30.44 38.75
CA GLY A 167 -0.62 -31.56 39.60
C GLY A 167 -1.83 -32.02 40.42
N GLY A 168 -2.87 -32.53 39.76
CA GLY A 168 -4.00 -33.20 40.39
C GLY A 168 -3.75 -34.71 40.39
N GLU A 169 -3.89 -35.34 41.56
CA GLU A 169 -3.62 -36.77 41.78
C GLU A 169 -4.19 -37.67 40.67
N SER A 170 -3.27 -38.24 39.88
CA SER A 170 -3.53 -39.25 38.86
C SER A 170 -4.11 -40.51 39.51
N LEU A 171 -5.26 -41.00 39.01
CA LEU A 171 -5.85 -42.29 39.44
C LEU A 171 -5.05 -43.51 38.98
N GLY A 172 -3.90 -43.28 38.35
CA GLY A 172 -3.04 -44.28 37.74
C GLY A 172 -3.08 -44.25 36.21
N THR A 173 -2.18 -45.03 35.63
CA THR A 173 -1.95 -45.10 34.19
C THR A 173 -2.92 -46.09 33.52
N GLY A 174 -3.70 -45.63 32.53
CA GLY A 174 -4.55 -46.47 31.70
C GLY A 174 -3.76 -47.43 30.81
N GLN A 175 -4.45 -48.39 30.18
CA GLN A 175 -3.87 -49.49 29.38
C GLN A 175 -2.94 -49.06 28.23
N PHE A 176 -2.92 -47.77 27.87
CA PHE A 176 -2.07 -47.18 26.84
C PHE A 176 -0.94 -46.29 27.39
N GLY A 177 -0.66 -46.33 28.69
CA GLY A 177 0.40 -45.49 29.28
C GLY A 177 -0.04 -44.05 29.57
N VAL A 178 -1.34 -43.73 29.47
CA VAL A 178 -1.89 -42.38 29.65
C VAL A 178 -2.63 -42.29 30.98
N GLU A 179 -2.35 -41.25 31.77
CA GLU A 179 -2.98 -41.02 33.07
C GLU A 179 -4.48 -40.71 32.93
N LEU A 180 -5.30 -41.35 33.79
CA LEU A 180 -6.75 -41.18 33.81
C LEU A 180 -7.14 -40.11 34.85
N PRO A 181 -7.81 -39.00 34.45
CA PRO A 181 -8.27 -38.00 35.40
C PRO A 181 -9.42 -38.54 36.26
N THR A 182 -9.42 -38.19 37.56
CA THR A 182 -10.47 -38.59 38.51
C THR A 182 -11.67 -37.65 38.44
N THR A 183 -12.89 -38.19 38.49
CA THR A 183 -14.14 -37.42 38.41
C THR A 183 -14.56 -36.75 39.73
N GLY A 184 -13.64 -36.56 40.68
CA GLY A 184 -13.97 -36.16 42.06
C GLY A 184 -13.58 -34.74 42.49
N SER A 185 -12.79 -33.99 41.72
CA SER A 185 -12.16 -32.75 42.21
C SER A 185 -12.90 -31.45 41.89
N ILE A 186 -14.01 -31.47 41.16
CA ILE A 186 -14.87 -30.28 41.01
C ILE A 186 -15.79 -30.14 42.24
N SER A 187 -15.20 -29.89 43.40
CA SER A 187 -15.94 -29.34 44.54
C SER A 187 -16.01 -27.83 44.39
N ARG A 188 -17.14 -27.34 43.85
CA ARG A 188 -17.52 -25.92 43.96
C ARG A 188 -17.64 -25.58 45.45
N SER A 189 -16.73 -24.75 45.97
CA SER A 189 -16.97 -24.03 47.23
C SER A 189 -17.70 -22.73 46.88
N GLU A 190 -18.80 -22.47 47.58
CA GLU A 190 -19.65 -21.27 47.48
C GLU A 190 -18.89 -19.97 47.82
#